data_AF-A0A925YV68-F1
#
_entry.id   AF-A0A925YV68-F1
#
_cell.length_a   1.000
_cell.length_b   1.000
_cell.length_c   1.000
_cell.angle_alpha   90.00
_cell.angle_beta   90.00
_cell.angle_gamma   90.00
#
_symmetry.space_group_name_H-M   'P 1'
#
loop_
_entity.id
_entity.type
_entity.pdbx_description
1 polymer ?
#
loop_
_entity_poly.entity_id
_entity_poly.type
_entity_poly.pdbx_seq_one_letter_code
_entity_poly.pdbx_strand_id
1 'polypeptide(L)'
;MGSYLSDGCAENNYPIMLVVFLRGVAQVFLPVFRYGFLRADAQAGMSVPRRAACGLEVMVGRGWNGRMIYPVRWLLLVGVLLTPLRADTTGDVVRVHVEASGGRKAVNALKAIKATGVTRNASGGELRFILWAERPNRIRTEVTAGGRVVAQGWDGIGEPWTADSKTRKIGLLKGVAAEEFKADAQFDDPLLAGPEQRVSIEFEGEVEVDGRQLIKLIAM
;
A
#
# COMPACT_ATOMS: atom_id res chain seq x y z
N MET A 1 29.45 35.60 -24.96
CA MET A 1 29.21 34.84 -26.20
C MET A 1 29.13 33.37 -25.79
N GLY A 2 27.95 32.81 -25.54
CA GLY A 2 27.07 32.21 -26.56
C GLY A 2 27.69 30.87 -26.96
N SER A 3 27.15 29.69 -26.62
CA SER A 3 25.86 29.20 -27.06
C SER A 3 25.35 28.00 -26.24
N TYR A 4 24.03 27.98 -26.06
CA TYR A 4 23.19 26.85 -25.64
C TYR A 4 23.26 25.69 -26.64
N LEU A 5 23.29 24.46 -26.13
CA LEU A 5 22.58 23.32 -26.72
C LEU A 5 21.89 22.56 -25.59
N SER A 6 20.59 22.78 -25.54
CA SER A 6 19.60 22.08 -24.74
C SER A 6 19.14 20.89 -25.56
N ASP A 7 19.60 19.69 -25.21
CA ASP A 7 18.96 18.44 -25.58
C ASP A 7 18.77 17.62 -24.31
N GLY A 8 17.53 17.26 -24.02
CA GLY A 8 17.19 16.41 -22.88
C GLY A 8 15.89 16.81 -22.20
N CYS A 9 14.79 16.84 -22.95
CA CYS A 9 13.48 16.58 -22.35
C CYS A 9 13.52 15.15 -21.78
N ALA A 10 13.74 15.03 -20.48
CA ALA A 10 13.40 13.84 -19.72
C ALA A 10 12.24 14.23 -18.80
N GLU A 11 11.05 13.94 -19.28
CA GLU A 11 9.79 13.96 -18.56
C GLU A 11 9.86 12.87 -17.46
N ASN A 12 10.48 13.19 -16.33
CA ASN A 12 10.58 12.28 -15.20
C ASN A 12 9.32 12.41 -14.34
N ASN A 13 8.28 11.71 -14.78
CA ASN A 13 7.18 11.30 -13.94
C ASN A 13 7.70 10.12 -13.10
N TYR A 14 8.21 10.38 -11.90
CA TYR A 14 8.67 9.33 -10.99
C TYR A 14 7.45 8.75 -10.25
N PRO A 15 7.03 7.48 -10.49
CA PRO A 15 6.18 6.80 -9.53
C PRO A 15 7.00 6.52 -8.27
N ILE A 16 6.58 7.09 -7.14
CA ILE A 16 7.14 6.78 -5.82
C ILE A 16 6.80 5.31 -5.53
N MET A 17 7.77 4.43 -5.76
CA MET A 17 7.65 3.00 -5.51
C MET A 17 7.99 2.73 -4.04
N LEU A 18 6.97 2.70 -3.18
CA LEU A 18 7.14 2.42 -1.76
C LEU A 18 7.25 0.89 -1.53
N VAL A 19 8.44 0.43 -1.12
CA VAL A 19 8.70 -0.98 -0.83
C VAL A 19 8.42 -1.28 0.65
N VAL A 20 7.30 -1.96 0.93
CA VAL A 20 6.96 -2.41 2.29
C VAL A 20 7.58 -3.79 2.54
N PHE A 21 8.52 -3.87 3.47
CA PHE A 21 9.12 -5.14 3.92
C PHE A 21 8.24 -5.78 5.01
N LEU A 22 7.54 -6.87 4.68
CA LEU A 22 6.96 -7.75 5.68
C LEU A 22 7.96 -8.84 6.07
N ARG A 23 8.58 -8.67 7.24
CA ARG A 23 9.41 -9.71 7.87
C ARG A 23 8.57 -10.52 8.85
N GLY A 24 8.23 -11.75 8.44
CA GLY A 24 8.01 -12.93 9.30
C GLY A 24 6.78 -12.95 10.23
N VAL A 25 5.99 -14.03 10.15
CA VAL A 25 6.00 -15.17 11.11
C VAL A 25 4.77 -16.08 10.91
N ALA A 26 5.06 -17.39 10.97
CA ALA A 26 4.23 -18.54 11.36
C ALA A 26 3.13 -19.06 10.43
N GLN A 27 3.47 -20.15 9.74
CA GLN A 27 2.59 -21.30 9.53
C GLN A 27 1.94 -21.72 10.86
N VAL A 28 0.61 -21.80 10.88
CA VAL A 28 -0.13 -22.68 11.80
C VAL A 28 -0.93 -23.65 10.95
N PHE A 29 -0.47 -24.90 11.00
CA PHE A 29 -1.10 -26.09 10.48
C PHE A 29 -2.15 -26.57 11.50
N LEU A 30 -3.38 -26.91 11.05
CA LEU A 30 -4.31 -27.93 11.59
C LEU A 30 -5.74 -27.75 10.97
N PRO A 31 -6.61 -28.77 10.95
CA PRO A 31 -6.68 -29.83 9.94
C PRO A 31 -8.02 -29.81 9.16
N VAL A 32 -7.99 -30.03 7.85
CA VAL A 32 -9.22 -30.24 7.06
C VAL A 32 -9.53 -31.73 6.97
N PHE A 33 -10.71 -32.08 7.47
CA PHE A 33 -11.37 -33.37 7.37
C PHE A 33 -11.58 -33.81 5.91
N ARG A 34 -11.26 -35.08 5.65
CA ARG A 34 -11.75 -36.02 4.61
C ARG A 34 -12.89 -35.52 3.71
N TYR A 35 -12.77 -35.75 2.40
CA TYR A 35 -13.63 -36.70 1.70
C TYR A 35 -12.90 -37.28 0.47
N GLY A 36 -12.81 -38.61 0.44
CA GLY A 36 -12.06 -39.37 -0.55
C GLY A 36 -12.79 -39.47 -1.89
N PHE A 37 -12.01 -39.34 -2.94
CA PHE A 37 -12.35 -39.68 -4.31
C PHE A 37 -11.84 -41.10 -4.55
N LEU A 38 -12.74 -42.08 -4.70
CA LEU A 38 -12.36 -43.42 -5.15
C LEU A 38 -13.23 -43.83 -6.34
N ARG A 39 -12.50 -44.02 -7.44
CA ARG A 39 -12.92 -44.54 -8.74
C ARG A 39 -13.15 -46.05 -8.59
N ALA A 40 -14.28 -46.53 -9.07
CA ALA A 40 -14.62 -47.94 -9.11
C ALA A 40 -13.98 -48.61 -10.34
N ASP A 41 -13.40 -49.80 -10.14
CA ASP A 41 -13.43 -50.89 -11.13
C ASP A 41 -13.39 -52.27 -10.46
N ALA A 42 -14.35 -53.08 -10.90
CA ALA A 42 -14.62 -54.53 -10.86
C ALA A 42 -13.74 -55.53 -10.04
N GLN A 43 -14.38 -56.45 -9.30
CA GLN A 43 -14.70 -57.83 -9.74
C GLN A 43 -15.23 -58.75 -8.60
N ALA A 44 -16.29 -59.50 -8.96
CA ALA A 44 -16.67 -60.88 -8.61
C ALA A 44 -16.74 -61.41 -7.15
N GLY A 45 -17.88 -62.03 -6.79
CA GLY A 45 -17.95 -63.05 -5.73
C GLY A 45 -19.30 -63.29 -5.03
N MET A 46 -20.20 -64.04 -5.67
CA MET A 46 -21.30 -64.89 -5.15
C MET A 46 -21.84 -64.71 -3.70
N SER A 47 -23.16 -64.53 -3.56
CA SER A 47 -24.10 -65.57 -3.10
C SER A 47 -25.53 -65.02 -2.91
N VAL A 48 -26.51 -65.81 -3.35
CA VAL A 48 -27.96 -65.54 -3.28
C VAL A 48 -28.51 -66.08 -1.96
N PRO A 49 -29.52 -65.43 -1.35
CA PRO A 49 -30.79 -66.14 -1.20
C PRO A 49 -32.02 -65.32 -1.61
N ARG A 50 -33.13 -66.07 -1.70
CA ARG A 50 -34.39 -65.81 -2.37
C ARG A 50 -35.35 -64.90 -1.59
N ARG A 51 -36.20 -64.20 -2.37
CA ARG A 51 -37.62 -63.85 -2.15
C ARG A 51 -38.03 -63.32 -0.76
N ALA A 52 -38.45 -62.06 -0.74
CA ALA A 52 -39.76 -61.69 -0.17
C ALA A 52 -40.25 -60.42 -0.86
N ALA A 53 -41.46 -60.50 -1.40
CA ALA A 53 -42.22 -59.37 -1.89
C ALA A 53 -42.62 -58.48 -0.71
N CYS A 54 -42.42 -57.17 -0.83
CA CYS A 54 -43.20 -56.19 -0.08
C CYS A 54 -43.59 -55.09 -1.06
N GLY A 55 -44.88 -55.00 -1.33
CA GLY A 55 -45.47 -53.93 -2.11
C GLY A 55 -45.22 -52.59 -1.43
N LEU A 56 -44.84 -51.59 -2.22
CA LEU A 56 -44.80 -50.21 -1.79
C LEU A 56 -46.21 -49.63 -2.02
N GLU A 57 -47.04 -49.70 -0.99
CA GLU A 57 -48.29 -48.93 -0.92
C GLU A 57 -47.93 -47.44 -0.89
N VAL A 58 -48.21 -46.74 -1.98
CA VAL A 58 -48.17 -45.28 -2.02
C VAL A 58 -49.44 -44.78 -1.33
N MET A 59 -49.33 -44.43 -0.05
CA MET A 59 -50.35 -43.62 0.62
C MET A 59 -50.35 -42.21 0.02
N VAL A 60 -51.28 -41.94 -0.90
CA VAL A 60 -51.64 -40.59 -1.31
C VAL A 60 -52.50 -39.99 -0.19
N GLY A 61 -51.85 -39.31 0.76
CA GLY A 61 -52.51 -38.47 1.75
C GLY A 61 -53.17 -37.27 1.08
N ARG A 62 -54.48 -37.36 0.85
CA ARG A 62 -55.34 -36.21 0.55
C ARG A 62 -55.41 -35.30 1.77
N GLY A 63 -55.28 -34.00 1.52
CA GLY A 63 -55.99 -32.98 2.29
C GLY A 63 -55.11 -31.99 3.03
N TRP A 64 -54.46 -31.09 2.30
CA TRP A 64 -54.03 -29.80 2.85
C TRP A 64 -54.72 -28.67 2.06
N ASN A 65 -55.96 -28.38 2.44
CA ASN A 65 -56.62 -27.11 2.14
C ASN A 65 -56.05 -26.04 3.07
N GLY A 66 -54.83 -25.59 2.77
CA GLY A 66 -54.20 -24.43 3.41
C GLY A 66 -53.91 -23.40 2.34
N ARG A 67 -54.64 -22.27 2.39
CA ARG A 67 -54.45 -21.07 1.56
C ARG A 67 -52.95 -20.79 1.35
N MET A 68 -52.52 -21.02 0.10
CA MET A 68 -51.19 -20.73 -0.41
C MET A 68 -51.03 -19.21 -0.57
N ILE A 69 -50.75 -18.53 0.54
CA ILE A 69 -50.22 -17.17 0.57
C ILE A 69 -48.80 -17.33 1.11
N TYR A 70 -47.85 -16.54 0.61
CA TYR A 70 -46.40 -16.60 0.86
C TYR A 70 -45.63 -17.52 -0.11
N PRO A 71 -45.15 -16.96 -1.23
CA PRO A 71 -43.72 -17.15 -1.49
C PRO A 71 -42.96 -15.89 -1.93
N VAL A 72 -43.61 -14.72 -2.08
CA VAL A 72 -42.90 -13.51 -2.58
C VAL A 72 -42.12 -12.79 -1.48
N ARG A 73 -42.62 -12.82 -0.24
CA ARG A 73 -42.04 -12.06 0.89
C ARG A 73 -40.79 -12.73 1.49
N TRP A 74 -40.66 -14.05 1.35
CA TRP A 74 -39.45 -14.79 1.75
C TRP A 74 -38.33 -14.71 0.71
N LEU A 75 -38.67 -14.58 -0.59
CA LEU A 75 -37.70 -14.32 -1.65
C LEU A 75 -37.04 -12.93 -1.54
N LEU A 76 -37.75 -11.93 -1.03
CA LEU A 76 -37.20 -10.59 -0.77
C LEU A 76 -36.24 -10.53 0.44
N LEU A 77 -36.34 -11.46 1.41
CA LEU A 77 -35.45 -11.50 2.58
C LEU A 77 -34.09 -12.17 2.27
N VAL A 78 -34.04 -13.09 1.31
CA VAL A 78 -32.79 -13.75 0.89
C VAL A 78 -31.95 -12.85 -0.04
N GLY A 79 -32.57 -11.96 -0.80
CA GLY A 79 -31.85 -11.05 -1.72
C GLY A 79 -31.00 -9.97 -1.03
N VAL A 80 -31.25 -9.65 0.25
CA VAL A 80 -30.55 -8.59 0.99
C VAL A 80 -29.23 -9.06 1.61
N LEU A 81 -28.99 -10.38 1.72
CA LEU A 81 -27.74 -10.92 2.30
C LEU A 81 -26.58 -11.07 1.29
N LEU A 82 -26.77 -10.73 0.02
CA LEU A 82 -25.77 -10.86 -1.03
C LEU A 82 -25.03 -9.55 -1.33
N THR A 83 -24.94 -8.62 -0.37
CA THR A 83 -24.00 -7.49 -0.50
C THR A 83 -22.59 -8.05 -0.61
N PRO A 84 -21.90 -7.89 -1.74
CA PRO A 84 -20.52 -8.32 -1.85
C PRO A 84 -19.71 -7.54 -0.82
N LEU A 85 -19.07 -8.25 0.13
CA LEU A 85 -17.95 -7.68 0.85
C LEU A 85 -16.90 -7.33 -0.19
N ARG A 86 -16.87 -6.07 -0.62
CA ARG A 86 -15.72 -5.56 -1.35
C ARG A 86 -14.58 -5.48 -0.35
N ALA A 87 -13.60 -6.36 -0.50
CA ALA A 87 -12.34 -6.24 0.19
C ALA A 87 -11.72 -4.89 -0.21
N ASP A 88 -11.49 -4.03 0.78
CA ASP A 88 -10.80 -2.75 0.59
C ASP A 88 -9.29 -3.02 0.59
N THR A 89 -8.79 -3.47 -0.57
CA THR A 89 -7.36 -3.79 -0.74
C THR A 89 -6.47 -2.60 -0.37
N THR A 90 -6.88 -1.38 -0.71
CA THR A 90 -6.13 -0.16 -0.38
C THR A 90 -6.07 0.04 1.13
N GLY A 91 -7.22 0.00 1.81
CA GLY A 91 -7.29 0.14 3.26
C GLY A 91 -6.50 -0.93 4.00
N ASP A 92 -6.53 -2.17 3.50
CA ASP A 92 -5.75 -3.27 4.05
C ASP A 92 -4.24 -3.04 3.91
N VAL A 93 -3.76 -2.59 2.74
CA VAL A 93 -2.34 -2.29 2.51
C VAL A 93 -1.87 -1.12 3.37
N VAL A 94 -2.66 -0.04 3.46
CA VAL A 94 -2.34 1.11 4.31
C VAL A 94 -2.27 0.69 5.78
N ARG A 95 -3.24 -0.11 6.25
CA ARG A 95 -3.24 -0.64 7.62
C ARG A 95 -1.97 -1.44 7.91
N VAL A 96 -1.65 -2.40 7.05
CA VAL A 96 -0.46 -3.24 7.18
C VAL A 96 0.82 -2.41 7.16
N HIS A 97 0.91 -1.40 6.28
CA HIS A 97 2.06 -0.51 6.21
C HIS A 97 2.24 0.31 7.50
N VAL A 98 1.16 0.87 8.03
CA VAL A 98 1.19 1.63 9.30
C VAL A 98 1.61 0.73 10.46
N GLU A 99 1.08 -0.49 10.54
CA GLU A 99 1.45 -1.47 11.57
C GLU A 99 2.93 -1.87 11.46
N ALA A 100 3.40 -2.19 10.25
CA ALA A 100 4.80 -2.52 9.98
C ALA A 100 5.76 -1.38 10.30
N SER A 101 5.30 -0.12 10.18
CA SER A 101 6.06 1.08 10.53
C SER A 101 6.12 1.35 12.04
N GLY A 102 5.52 0.49 12.88
CA GLY A 102 5.47 0.63 14.34
C GLY A 102 4.14 1.15 14.89
N GLY A 103 3.13 1.28 14.02
CA GLY A 103 1.78 1.71 14.38
C GLY A 103 1.61 3.23 14.50
N ARG A 104 0.35 3.68 14.47
CA ARG A 104 -0.01 5.10 14.46
C ARG A 104 0.58 5.89 15.64
N LYS A 105 0.65 5.28 16.82
CA LYS A 105 1.21 5.91 18.02
C LYS A 105 2.70 6.22 17.87
N ALA A 106 3.50 5.27 17.37
CA ALA A 106 4.93 5.46 17.17
C ALA A 106 5.21 6.48 16.07
N VAL A 107 4.49 6.38 14.95
CA VAL A 107 4.58 7.34 13.83
C VAL A 107 4.26 8.75 14.30
N ASN A 108 3.18 8.95 15.04
CA ASN A 108 2.77 10.27 15.54
C ASN A 108 3.73 10.84 16.62
N ALA A 109 4.48 9.98 17.31
CA ALA A 109 5.45 10.38 18.32
C ALA A 109 6.74 10.95 17.71
N LEU A 110 7.09 10.56 16.47
CA LEU A 110 8.27 11.07 15.79
C LEU A 110 8.11 12.55 15.40
N LYS A 111 8.82 13.48 16.04
CA LYS A 111 8.66 14.92 15.76
C LYS A 111 9.68 15.48 14.80
N ALA A 112 10.90 14.94 14.84
CA ALA A 112 12.01 15.41 14.04
C ALA A 112 12.98 14.26 13.74
N ILE A 113 13.69 14.39 12.63
CA ILE A 113 14.78 13.51 12.23
C ILE A 113 16.03 14.33 11.92
N LYS A 114 17.19 13.73 12.22
CA LYS A 114 18.48 14.18 11.72
C LYS A 114 19.10 13.02 10.96
N ALA A 115 19.31 13.19 9.66
CA ALA A 115 20.04 12.25 8.84
C ALA A 115 21.41 12.84 8.50
N THR A 116 22.45 12.02 8.57
CA THR A 116 23.80 12.39 8.17
C THR A 116 24.34 11.33 7.25
N GLY A 117 25.06 11.72 6.20
CA GLY A 117 25.65 10.75 5.30
C GLY A 117 26.79 11.31 4.49
N VAL A 118 27.47 10.39 3.80
CA VAL A 118 28.57 10.68 2.90
C VAL A 118 28.27 9.98 1.58
N THR A 119 28.36 10.72 0.48
CA THR A 119 28.21 10.20 -0.88
C THR A 119 29.39 10.66 -1.73
N ARG A 120 29.54 10.08 -2.93
CA ARG A 120 30.53 10.51 -3.92
C ARG A 120 29.82 11.20 -5.07
N ASN A 121 30.38 12.32 -5.52
CA ASN A 121 29.91 12.96 -6.75
C ASN A 121 30.38 12.19 -7.98
N ALA A 122 29.84 12.53 -9.15
CA ALA A 122 30.22 11.91 -10.43
C ALA A 122 31.73 12.04 -10.76
N SER A 123 32.41 13.04 -10.20
CA SER A 123 33.85 13.27 -10.36
C SER A 123 34.71 12.54 -9.31
N GLY A 124 34.10 11.68 -8.47
CA GLY A 124 34.80 10.90 -7.44
C GLY A 124 35.08 11.63 -6.11
N GLY A 125 34.72 12.90 -6.01
CA GLY A 125 34.86 13.72 -4.81
C GLY A 125 33.82 13.40 -3.73
N GLU A 126 34.19 13.56 -2.47
CA GLU A 126 33.33 13.27 -1.32
C GLU A 126 32.36 14.45 -1.03
N LEU A 127 31.09 14.11 -0.86
CA LEU A 127 30.00 14.99 -0.47
C LEU A 127 29.45 14.52 0.87
N ARG A 128 29.54 15.36 1.90
CA ARG A 128 28.91 15.09 3.20
C ARG A 128 27.60 15.86 3.28
N PHE A 129 26.52 15.21 3.69
CA PHE A 129 25.24 15.87 3.88
C PHE A 129 24.71 15.70 5.30
N ILE A 130 23.98 16.71 5.75
CA ILE A 130 23.17 16.68 6.97
C ILE A 130 21.79 17.19 6.61
N LEU A 131 20.76 16.40 6.91
CA LEU A 131 19.37 16.77 6.78
C LEU A 131 18.73 16.81 8.16
N TRP A 132 18.03 17.89 8.44
CA TRP A 132 17.11 18.01 9.55
C TRP A 132 15.72 18.21 8.99
N ALA A 133 14.77 17.40 9.42
CA ALA A 133 13.36 17.60 9.12
C ALA A 133 12.54 17.52 10.41
N GLU A 134 11.53 18.36 10.53
CA GLU A 134 10.66 18.47 11.70
C GLU A 134 9.21 18.74 11.24
N ARG A 135 8.25 18.09 11.89
CA ARG A 135 6.83 18.34 11.65
C ARG A 135 6.42 19.74 12.12
N PRO A 136 5.51 20.45 11.43
CA PRO A 136 4.78 19.98 10.24
C PRO A 136 5.61 19.98 8.97
N ASN A 137 6.25 21.10 8.59
CA ASN A 137 6.91 21.26 7.29
C ASN A 137 8.22 22.06 7.43
N ARG A 138 9.11 21.64 8.34
CA ARG A 138 10.42 22.29 8.54
C ARG A 138 11.50 21.39 8.01
N ILE A 139 12.35 21.94 7.15
CA ILE A 139 13.49 21.21 6.59
C ILE A 139 14.72 22.11 6.53
N ARG A 140 15.88 21.53 6.79
CA ARG A 140 17.18 22.12 6.54
C ARG A 140 18.11 21.04 6.01
N THR A 141 18.77 21.34 4.90
CA THR A 141 19.76 20.45 4.30
C THR A 141 21.07 21.19 4.17
N GLU A 142 22.16 20.59 4.62
CA GLU A 142 23.52 21.09 4.47
C GLU A 142 24.32 20.10 3.67
N VAL A 143 24.98 20.58 2.62
CA VAL A 143 25.90 19.80 1.79
C VAL A 143 27.29 20.41 1.87
N THR A 144 28.26 19.60 2.27
CA THR A 144 29.67 19.98 2.37
C THR A 144 30.47 19.27 1.29
N ALA A 145 31.14 20.06 0.45
CA ALA A 145 31.98 19.59 -0.65
C ALA A 145 33.27 20.41 -0.70
N GLY A 146 34.44 19.78 -0.57
CA GLY A 146 35.73 20.47 -0.69
C GLY A 146 35.87 21.70 0.23
N GLY A 147 35.34 21.65 1.45
CA GLY A 147 35.35 22.76 2.41
C GLY A 147 34.31 23.87 2.17
N ARG A 148 33.52 23.80 1.09
CA ARG A 148 32.35 24.66 0.85
C ARG A 148 31.12 24.00 1.45
N VAL A 149 30.30 24.77 2.16
CA VAL A 149 29.03 24.35 2.72
C VAL A 149 27.92 25.13 2.01
N VAL A 150 26.96 24.41 1.45
CA VAL A 150 25.73 24.97 0.90
C VAL A 150 24.60 24.49 1.80
N ALA A 151 23.90 25.43 2.42
CA ALA A 151 22.74 25.17 3.27
C ALA A 151 21.48 25.64 2.56
N GLN A 152 20.43 24.84 2.59
CA GLN A 152 19.09 25.22 2.16
C GLN A 152 18.12 24.93 3.29
N GLY A 153 17.05 25.71 3.39
CA GLY A 153 16.04 25.44 4.41
C GLY A 153 14.74 26.17 4.19
N TRP A 154 13.73 25.69 4.89
CA TRP A 154 12.40 26.27 4.92
C TRP A 154 11.79 25.99 6.29
N ASP A 155 11.13 27.00 6.86
CA ASP A 155 10.52 26.96 8.19
C ASP A 155 9.02 26.62 8.15
N GLY A 156 8.52 26.28 6.95
CA GLY A 156 7.11 26.04 6.67
C GLY A 156 6.31 27.30 6.30
N ILE A 157 6.96 28.47 6.29
CA ILE A 157 6.32 29.76 6.05
C ILE A 157 7.10 30.52 4.96
N GLY A 158 6.40 31.17 4.04
CA GLY A 158 7.03 31.99 3.00
C GLY A 158 7.92 31.18 2.06
N GLU A 159 9.00 31.80 1.59
CA GLU A 159 9.89 31.20 0.59
C GLU A 159 11.10 30.50 1.23
N PRO A 160 11.48 29.30 0.74
CA PRO A 160 12.72 28.65 1.12
C PRO A 160 13.94 29.50 0.80
N TRP A 161 15.01 29.29 1.56
CA TRP A 161 16.25 30.04 1.42
C TRP A 161 17.43 29.11 1.13
N THR A 162 18.49 29.71 0.56
CA THR A 162 19.78 29.07 0.32
C THR A 162 20.89 29.97 0.84
N ALA A 163 21.92 29.37 1.42
CA ALA A 163 23.09 30.04 1.96
C ALA A 163 24.35 29.30 1.55
N ASP A 164 25.37 30.06 1.16
CA ASP A 164 26.62 29.50 0.67
C ASP A 164 27.81 30.03 1.47
N SER A 165 28.57 29.15 2.11
CA SER A 165 29.66 29.54 3.00
C SER A 165 30.83 30.21 2.27
N LYS A 166 31.05 29.90 0.99
CA LYS A 166 32.15 30.46 0.19
C LYS A 166 31.83 31.88 -0.24
N THR A 167 30.60 32.13 -0.69
CA THR A 167 30.18 33.46 -1.16
C THR A 167 29.61 34.33 -0.04
N ARG A 168 29.23 33.74 1.10
CA ARG A 168 28.48 34.36 2.20
C ARG A 168 27.17 35.02 1.74
N LYS A 169 26.62 34.56 0.62
CA LYS A 169 25.34 35.03 0.10
C LYS A 169 24.21 34.19 0.66
N ILE A 170 23.13 34.88 1.01
CA ILE A 170 21.83 34.27 1.31
C ILE A 170 20.89 34.70 0.19
N GLY A 171 20.19 33.73 -0.40
CA GLY A 171 19.22 33.93 -1.46
C GLY A 171 17.90 33.24 -1.12
N LEU A 172 16.82 33.70 -1.74
CA LEU A 172 15.54 33.01 -1.72
C LEU A 172 15.44 32.11 -2.95
N LEU A 173 14.97 30.88 -2.73
CA LEU A 173 14.50 30.01 -3.80
C LEU A 173 13.18 30.59 -4.32
N LYS A 174 12.93 30.50 -5.63
CA LYS A 174 11.72 31.02 -6.26
C LYS A 174 11.25 30.10 -7.38
N GLY A 175 9.97 30.19 -7.70
CA GLY A 175 9.36 29.43 -8.80
C GLY A 175 9.41 27.93 -8.52
N VAL A 176 9.61 27.13 -9.58
CA VAL A 176 9.57 25.66 -9.51
C VAL A 176 10.51 25.09 -8.45
N ALA A 177 11.73 25.61 -8.33
CA ALA A 177 12.69 25.13 -7.35
C ALA A 177 12.25 25.39 -5.89
N ALA A 178 11.47 26.44 -5.63
CA ALA A 178 10.89 26.66 -4.31
C ALA A 178 9.76 25.67 -4.03
N GLU A 179 8.91 25.39 -5.01
CA GLU A 179 7.80 24.46 -4.86
C GLU A 179 8.28 23.01 -4.70
N GLU A 180 9.28 22.58 -5.46
CA GLU A 180 9.93 21.28 -5.28
C GLU A 180 10.53 21.15 -3.88
N PHE A 181 11.24 22.18 -3.40
CA PHE A 181 11.83 22.16 -2.06
C PHE A 181 10.76 22.14 -0.95
N LYS A 182 9.62 22.81 -1.15
CA LYS A 182 8.47 22.76 -0.21
C LYS A 182 7.84 21.37 -0.20
N ALA A 183 7.74 20.71 -1.36
CA ALA A 183 7.24 19.35 -1.46
C ALA A 183 8.16 18.36 -0.72
N ASP A 184 9.48 18.49 -0.85
CA ASP A 184 10.47 17.69 -0.11
C ASP A 184 10.43 17.91 1.41
N ALA A 185 9.92 19.06 1.86
CA ALA A 185 9.76 19.36 3.29
C ALA A 185 8.59 18.61 3.95
N GLN A 186 7.73 17.97 3.15
CA GLN A 186 6.64 17.14 3.64
C GLN A 186 7.22 15.94 4.42
N PHE A 187 7.03 15.95 5.74
CA PHE A 187 7.66 14.98 6.64
C PHE A 187 7.00 13.59 6.57
N ASP A 188 5.68 13.56 6.36
CA ASP A 188 4.90 12.32 6.41
C ASP A 188 4.74 11.71 5.02
N ASP A 189 5.01 10.40 4.94
CA ASP A 189 4.70 9.58 3.76
C ASP A 189 3.19 9.59 3.46
N PRO A 190 2.76 9.63 2.19
CA PRO A 190 1.34 9.56 1.81
C PRO A 190 0.55 8.43 2.47
N LEU A 191 1.13 7.25 2.69
CA LEU A 191 0.46 6.12 3.37
C LEU A 191 0.38 6.30 4.88
N LEU A 192 1.28 7.12 5.44
CA LEU A 192 1.27 7.51 6.85
C LEU A 192 0.51 8.80 7.09
N ALA A 193 0.02 9.46 6.03
CA ALA A 193 -0.73 10.68 6.12
C ALA A 193 -1.94 10.55 7.06
N GLY A 194 -2.16 11.60 7.85
CA GLY A 194 -3.38 11.74 8.63
C GLY A 194 -4.54 12.23 7.74
N PRO A 195 -5.80 12.14 8.19
CA PRO A 195 -6.98 12.61 7.45
C PRO A 195 -6.95 14.12 7.12
N GLU A 196 -6.06 14.88 7.73
CA GLU A 196 -5.87 16.31 7.49
C GLU A 196 -5.07 16.60 6.21
N GLN A 197 -4.30 15.62 5.74
CA GLN A 197 -3.62 15.65 4.45
C GLN A 197 -4.59 15.11 3.40
N ARG A 198 -4.90 15.94 2.40
CA ARG A 198 -5.81 15.60 1.30
C ARG A 198 -5.05 14.82 0.22
N VAL A 199 -4.68 13.58 0.54
CA VAL A 199 -4.13 12.64 -0.43
C VAL A 199 -5.08 11.46 -0.55
N SER A 200 -5.58 11.21 -1.75
CA SER A 200 -6.37 10.00 -2.05
C SER A 200 -5.42 8.89 -2.49
N ILE A 201 -5.60 7.68 -1.98
CA ILE A 201 -4.78 6.53 -2.36
C ILE A 201 -5.69 5.53 -3.08
N GLU A 202 -5.29 5.10 -4.26
CA GLU A 202 -6.04 4.14 -5.07
C GLU A 202 -5.16 2.96 -5.48
N PHE A 203 -5.75 1.77 -5.52
CA PHE A 203 -5.08 0.55 -5.99
C PHE A 203 -5.05 0.53 -7.52
N GLU A 204 -3.85 0.45 -8.10
CA GLU A 204 -3.67 0.41 -9.55
C GLU A 204 -3.46 -1.03 -10.07
N GLY A 205 -2.89 -1.92 -9.26
CA GLY A 205 -2.62 -3.29 -9.66
C GLY A 205 -1.45 -3.91 -8.91
N GLU A 206 -0.97 -5.04 -9.42
CA GLU A 206 0.23 -5.72 -8.94
C GLU A 206 1.34 -5.59 -9.98
N VAL A 207 2.58 -5.43 -9.51
CA VAL A 207 3.78 -5.31 -10.36
C VAL A 207 4.88 -6.21 -9.81
N GLU A 208 5.65 -6.83 -10.71
CA GLU A 208 6.83 -7.59 -10.32
C GLU A 208 8.09 -6.73 -10.47
N VAL A 209 8.86 -6.60 -9.40
CA VAL A 209 10.14 -5.88 -9.39
C VAL A 209 11.17 -6.76 -8.66
N ASP A 210 12.31 -7.01 -9.30
CA ASP A 210 13.38 -7.88 -8.79
C ASP A 210 12.89 -9.27 -8.32
N GLY A 211 11.95 -9.87 -9.06
CA GLY A 211 11.37 -11.18 -8.75
C GLY A 211 10.42 -11.19 -7.55
N ARG A 212 9.97 -10.01 -7.10
CA ARG A 212 9.01 -9.85 -5.99
C ARG A 212 7.72 -9.23 -6.51
N GLN A 213 6.60 -9.84 -6.16
CA GLN A 213 5.28 -9.23 -6.38
C GLN A 213 5.06 -8.09 -5.39
N LEU A 214 4.69 -6.93 -5.92
CA LEU A 214 4.41 -5.70 -5.18
C LEU A 214 3.01 -5.19 -5.54
N ILE A 215 2.36 -4.57 -4.58
CA ILE A 215 1.10 -3.85 -4.81
C ILE A 215 1.42 -2.42 -5.22
N LYS A 216 0.88 -1.97 -6.34
CA LYS A 216 1.02 -0.62 -6.85
C LYS A 216 -0.16 0.22 -6.40
N LEU A 217 0.16 1.32 -5.70
CA LEU A 217 -0.79 2.33 -5.26
C LEU A 217 -0.48 3.66 -5.97
N ILE A 218 -1.51 4.39 -6.36
CA ILE A 218 -1.40 5.77 -6.85
C ILE A 218 -1.88 6.70 -5.74
N ALA A 219 -1.10 7.75 -5.47
CA ALA A 219 -1.52 8.88 -4.64
C ALA A 219 -1.98 10.04 -5.56
N MET A 220 -3.15 10.61 -5.29
CA MET A 220 -3.75 11.75 -6.00
C MET A 220 -3.99 12.93 -5.06
#